data_AF-A0A962G393-F1
#
_entry.id   AF-A0A962G393-F1
#
_cell.length_a   1.000
_cell.length_b   1.000
_cell.length_c   1.000
_cell.angle_alpha   90.00
_cell.angle_beta   90.00
_cell.angle_gamma   90.00
#
_symmetry.space_group_name_H-M   'P 1'
#
loop_
_entity.id
_entity.type
_entity.pdbx_description
1 polymer ?
#
loop_
_entity_poly.entity_id
_entity_poly.type
_entity_poly.pdbx_seq_one_letter_code
_entity_poly.pdbx_strand_id
1 'polypeptide(L)'
;MMMRRTRAAILSLALVSLLACSSDAPETTSAVPQVALQTRTVALMPMARLREWDGHIEAIEQATLAAQTGGRVADLSVDVGDVVEEGTVLLRFTAVEQKAGQRQAVALLDTARANADEAAANLRRIEGIYARHLVAKSELDRAQTRHDAAQAQLAAARAGL
;
A
#
# COMPACT_ATOMS: atom_id res chain seq x y z
N MET A 1 56.11 -38.83 111.92
CA MET A 1 57.15 -38.64 110.88
C MET A 1 56.49 -38.16 109.58
N MET A 2 56.12 -36.87 109.47
CA MET A 2 56.89 -35.72 108.97
C MET A 2 56.86 -35.39 107.45
N MET A 3 55.95 -35.96 106.63
CA MET A 3 55.73 -35.48 105.23
C MET A 3 54.26 -35.27 104.80
N ARG A 4 53.28 -35.24 105.72
CA ARG A 4 51.83 -35.07 105.42
C ARG A 4 51.29 -33.63 105.54
N ARG A 5 52.08 -32.66 106.02
CA ARG A 5 51.64 -31.26 106.26
C ARG A 5 51.86 -30.29 105.08
N THR A 6 52.69 -30.64 104.09
CA THR A 6 53.00 -29.77 102.93
C THR A 6 51.99 -29.91 101.79
N ARG A 7 51.25 -31.02 101.70
CA ARG A 7 50.19 -31.22 100.68
C ARG A 7 48.91 -30.43 100.97
N ALA A 8 48.65 -30.08 102.24
CA ALA A 8 47.50 -29.27 102.63
C ALA A 8 47.64 -27.79 102.22
N ALA A 9 48.86 -27.25 102.24
CA ALA A 9 49.14 -25.85 101.87
C ALA A 9 49.05 -25.60 100.34
N ILE A 10 49.36 -26.60 99.53
CA ILE A 10 49.26 -26.53 98.06
C ILE A 10 47.79 -26.64 97.61
N LEU A 11 46.96 -27.41 98.33
CA LEU A 11 45.54 -27.55 98.03
C LEU A 11 44.73 -26.28 98.38
N SER A 12 45.12 -25.55 99.43
CA SER A 12 44.48 -24.27 99.80
C SER A 12 44.79 -23.14 98.81
N LEU A 13 45.97 -23.12 98.19
CA LEU A 13 46.34 -22.08 97.21
C LEU A 13 45.65 -22.29 95.85
N ALA A 14 45.35 -23.54 95.48
CA ALA A 14 44.60 -23.87 94.27
C ALA A 14 43.09 -23.57 94.37
N LEU A 15 42.52 -23.54 95.58
CA LEU A 15 41.10 -23.23 95.77
C LEU A 15 40.81 -21.72 95.69
N VAL A 16 41.80 -20.87 96.02
CA VAL A 16 41.66 -19.40 95.93
C VAL A 16 41.74 -18.91 94.47
N SER A 17 42.48 -19.60 93.59
CA SER A 17 42.55 -19.25 92.17
C SER A 17 41.29 -19.62 91.37
N LEU A 18 40.48 -20.59 91.83
CA LEU A 18 39.22 -20.94 91.16
C LEU A 18 38.06 -19.99 91.51
N LEU A 19 38.10 -19.27 92.65
CA LEU A 19 37.06 -18.30 93.02
C LEU A 19 37.26 -16.91 92.37
N ALA A 20 38.37 -16.67 91.68
CA ALA A 20 38.66 -15.37 91.03
C ALA A 20 38.10 -15.23 89.61
N CYS A 21 37.51 -16.29 89.03
CA CYS A 21 36.95 -16.30 87.67
C CYS A 21 35.42 -16.39 87.62
N SER A 22 34.72 -15.97 88.67
CA SER A 22 33.27 -15.74 88.61
C SER A 22 32.98 -14.23 88.61
N SER A 23 32.96 -13.64 87.42
CA SER A 23 32.33 -12.33 87.20
C SER A 23 31.27 -12.48 86.11
N ASP A 24 30.01 -12.50 86.56
CA ASP A 24 28.81 -12.29 85.76
C ASP A 24 28.93 -10.96 85.00
N ALA A 25 28.84 -11.01 83.68
CA ALA A 25 28.77 -9.83 82.83
C ALA A 25 27.30 -9.49 82.56
N PRO A 26 26.82 -8.26 82.84
CA PRO A 26 25.46 -7.87 82.52
C PRO A 26 25.31 -7.66 81.01
N GLU A 27 24.31 -8.28 80.38
CA GLU A 27 23.91 -7.95 79.01
C GLU A 27 23.24 -6.57 78.97
N THR A 28 24.05 -5.52 78.79
CA THR A 28 23.56 -4.26 78.25
C THR A 28 23.29 -4.43 76.75
N THR A 29 22.01 -4.63 76.40
CA THR A 29 21.54 -4.35 75.03
C THR A 29 21.80 -2.88 74.75
N SER A 30 22.90 -2.62 74.05
CA SER A 30 23.30 -1.29 73.63
C SER A 30 22.36 -0.84 72.53
N ALA A 31 21.49 0.12 72.85
CA ALA A 31 20.72 0.86 71.87
C ALA A 31 21.71 1.60 70.97
N VAL A 32 21.89 1.11 69.75
CA VAL A 32 22.72 1.76 68.73
C VAL A 32 22.18 3.18 68.51
N PRO A 33 23.02 4.24 68.58
CA PRO A 33 22.57 5.60 68.37
C PRO A 33 22.04 5.71 66.93
N GLN A 34 20.75 5.99 66.79
CA GLN A 34 20.16 6.22 65.48
C GLN A 34 20.67 7.57 64.96
N VAL A 35 21.64 7.49 64.05
CA VAL A 35 22.13 8.66 63.31
C VAL A 35 20.94 9.24 62.55
N ALA A 36 20.58 10.50 62.84
CA ALA A 36 19.51 11.19 62.16
C ALA A 36 19.93 11.46 60.70
N LEU A 37 19.52 10.56 59.81
CA LEU A 37 19.78 10.65 58.38
C LEU A 37 18.69 11.51 57.72
N GLN A 38 19.11 12.42 56.84
CA GLN A 38 18.21 13.18 55.98
C GLN A 38 17.45 12.20 55.09
N THR A 39 16.13 12.12 55.25
CA THR A 39 15.26 11.30 54.41
C THR A 39 14.34 12.18 53.59
N ARG A 40 13.99 11.73 52.39
CA ARG A 40 13.04 12.40 51.51
C ARG A 40 11.98 11.41 51.08
N THR A 41 10.72 11.76 51.31
CA THR A 41 9.58 10.93 50.91
C THR A 41 9.42 11.00 49.39
N VAL A 42 9.47 9.84 48.73
CA VAL A 42 9.31 9.74 47.27
C VAL A 42 7.85 9.41 46.97
N ALA A 43 7.22 10.20 46.10
CA ALA A 43 5.87 9.92 45.60
C ALA A 43 5.95 9.23 44.24
N LEU A 44 5.13 8.20 44.03
CA LEU A 44 4.97 7.59 42.71
C LEU A 44 4.25 8.59 41.80
N MET A 45 4.97 9.08 40.79
CA MET A 45 4.40 9.87 39.71
C MET A 45 4.35 9.01 38.43
N PRO A 46 3.29 9.11 37.61
CA PRO A 46 3.27 8.48 36.30
C PRO A 46 4.43 9.03 35.47
N MET A 47 5.35 8.16 35.08
CA MET A 47 6.45 8.49 34.17
C MET A 47 6.18 7.85 32.82
N ALA A 48 6.05 8.67 31.78
CA ALA A 48 5.94 8.18 30.42
C ALA A 48 7.27 7.53 30.03
N ARG A 49 7.24 6.23 29.71
CA ARG A 49 8.39 5.52 29.14
C ARG A 49 8.36 5.71 27.63
N LEU A 50 9.03 6.76 27.16
CA LEU A 50 9.28 6.92 25.73
C LEU A 50 10.15 5.76 25.23
N ARG A 51 9.78 5.22 24.08
CA ARG A 51 10.57 4.23 23.36
C ARG A 51 10.66 4.71 21.93
N GLU A 52 11.88 4.82 21.44
CA GLU A 52 12.17 5.26 20.08
C GLU A 52 12.43 4.01 19.25
N TRP A 53 11.90 4.02 18.03
CA TRP A 53 12.12 2.99 17.04
C TRP A 53 12.44 3.68 15.73
N ASP A 54 13.46 3.18 15.05
CA ASP A 54 13.75 3.60 13.69
C ASP A 54 12.77 2.91 12.74
N GLY A 55 12.22 3.68 11.81
CA GLY A 55 11.29 3.19 10.80
C GLY A 55 11.45 3.97 9.52
N HIS A 56 11.11 3.34 8.40
CA HIS A 56 11.05 4.01 7.10
C HIS A 56 9.59 4.24 6.72
N ILE A 57 9.31 5.36 6.05
CA ILE A 57 7.99 5.69 5.54
C ILE A 57 8.04 5.52 4.03
N GLU A 58 7.13 4.71 3.51
CA GLU A 58 6.96 4.47 2.07
C GLU A 58 5.55 4.86 1.64
N ALA A 59 5.39 5.14 0.35
CA ALA A 59 4.08 5.40 -0.22
C ALA A 59 3.20 4.15 -0.11
N ILE A 60 1.95 4.32 0.37
CA ILE A 60 0.98 3.22 0.43
C ILE A 60 0.67 2.70 -0.98
N GLU A 61 0.56 3.62 -1.94
CA GLU A 61 0.34 3.33 -3.35
C GLU A 61 1.35 4.10 -4.20
N GLN A 62 1.99 3.39 -5.14
CA GLN A 62 2.94 3.98 -6.08
C GLN A 62 2.57 3.55 -7.50
N ALA A 63 2.38 4.52 -8.38
CA ALA A 63 2.10 4.29 -9.79
C ALA A 63 3.19 4.93 -10.66
N THR A 64 3.69 4.18 -11.64
CA THR A 64 4.54 4.73 -12.71
C THR A 64 3.66 4.98 -13.92
N LEU A 65 3.51 6.25 -14.29
CA LEU A 65 2.68 6.65 -15.42
C LEU A 65 3.49 6.59 -16.71
N ALA A 66 2.91 5.99 -17.75
CA ALA A 66 3.46 5.96 -19.09
C ALA A 66 2.35 6.29 -20.09
N ALA A 67 2.73 6.94 -21.19
CA ALA A 67 1.81 7.22 -22.28
C ALA A 67 1.42 5.92 -23.00
N GLN A 68 0.12 5.70 -23.23
CA GLN A 68 -0.38 4.54 -23.97
C GLN A 68 -0.03 4.59 -25.46
N THR A 69 0.17 5.80 -25.99
CA THR A 69 0.50 6.04 -27.41
C THR A 69 1.65 7.01 -27.53
N GLY A 70 2.52 6.79 -28.50
CA GLY A 70 3.54 7.79 -28.88
C GLY A 70 2.90 9.01 -29.53
N GLY A 71 3.49 10.18 -29.31
CA GLY A 71 3.03 11.44 -29.89
C GLY A 71 3.91 12.61 -29.49
N ARG A 72 3.77 13.74 -30.18
CA ARG A 72 4.46 14.99 -29.80
C ARG A 72 3.70 15.65 -28.66
N VAL A 73 4.40 16.08 -27.62
CA VAL A 73 3.81 16.83 -26.50
C VAL A 73 3.37 18.20 -27.02
N ALA A 74 2.09 18.53 -26.84
CA ALA A 74 1.51 19.82 -27.15
C ALA A 74 1.53 20.75 -25.93
N ASP A 75 1.26 20.20 -24.76
CA ASP A 75 1.16 20.94 -23.50
C ASP A 75 1.54 20.05 -22.31
N LEU A 76 2.17 20.63 -21.30
CA LEU A 76 2.47 20.01 -20.01
C LEU A 76 1.87 20.91 -18.93
N SER A 77 0.85 20.44 -18.24
CA SER A 77 0.01 21.26 -17.37
C SER A 77 0.39 21.18 -15.89
N VAL A 78 1.43 20.40 -15.55
CA VAL A 78 1.89 20.14 -14.17
C VAL A 78 3.41 20.11 -14.10
N ASP A 79 3.96 20.49 -12.95
CA ASP A 79 5.40 20.46 -12.68
C ASP A 79 5.78 19.30 -11.74
N VAL A 80 7.09 19.05 -11.65
CA VAL A 80 7.63 17.99 -10.78
C VAL A 80 7.42 18.36 -9.32
N GLY A 81 6.68 17.52 -8.60
CA GLY A 81 6.39 17.69 -7.17
C GLY A 81 4.98 18.22 -6.89
N ASP A 82 4.21 18.54 -7.92
CA ASP A 82 2.82 18.96 -7.77
C ASP A 82 1.93 17.82 -7.27
N VAL A 83 0.96 18.17 -6.42
CA VAL A 83 -0.09 17.26 -5.98
C VAL A 83 -1.21 17.29 -7.01
N VAL A 84 -1.61 16.12 -7.50
CA VAL A 84 -2.64 15.98 -8.53
C VAL A 84 -3.74 15.04 -8.07
N GLU A 85 -4.98 15.33 -8.45
CA GLU A 85 -6.14 14.48 -8.17
C GLU A 85 -6.42 13.54 -9.34
N GLU A 86 -7.21 12.48 -9.09
CA GLU A 86 -7.68 11.58 -10.14
C GLU A 86 -8.40 12.34 -11.26
N GLY A 87 -8.05 12.03 -12.51
CA GLY A 87 -8.61 12.70 -13.69
C GLY A 87 -7.91 13.99 -14.10
N THR A 88 -6.92 14.46 -13.33
CA THR A 88 -6.11 15.62 -13.71
C THR A 88 -5.32 15.34 -14.99
N VAL A 89 -5.43 16.23 -15.98
CA VAL A 89 -4.66 16.11 -17.22
C VAL A 89 -3.23 16.58 -16.94
N LEU A 90 -2.28 15.65 -16.95
CA LEU A 90 -0.87 15.96 -16.71
C LEU A 90 -0.19 16.52 -17.97
N LEU A 91 -0.47 15.90 -19.12
CA LEU A 91 0.11 16.27 -20.40
C LEU A 91 -0.91 16.07 -21.53
N ARG A 92 -0.75 16.84 -22.61
CA ARG A 92 -1.55 16.71 -23.82
C ARG A 92 -0.65 16.44 -25.01
N PHE A 93 -0.99 15.41 -25.80
CA PHE A 93 -0.34 15.18 -27.09
C PHE A 93 -1.00 16.00 -28.19
N THR A 94 -0.23 16.30 -29.24
CA THR A 94 -0.78 16.85 -30.47
C THR A 94 -1.69 15.82 -31.13
N ALA A 95 -2.88 16.24 -31.54
CA ALA A 95 -3.87 15.36 -32.15
C ALA A 95 -3.90 15.48 -33.69
N VAL A 96 -2.82 15.91 -34.34
CA VAL A 96 -2.86 16.22 -35.78
C VAL A 96 -3.06 14.94 -36.59
N GLU A 97 -2.24 13.93 -36.32
CA GLU A 97 -2.27 12.63 -36.98
C GLU A 97 -3.56 11.86 -36.62
N GLN A 98 -3.97 11.90 -35.36
CA GLN A 98 -5.20 11.27 -34.87
C GLN A 98 -6.44 11.91 -35.51
N LYS A 99 -6.49 13.23 -35.61
CA LYS A 99 -7.58 13.94 -36.31
C LYS A 99 -7.57 13.66 -37.81
N ALA A 100 -6.39 13.50 -38.42
CA ALA A 100 -6.30 13.11 -39.83
C ALA A 100 -6.84 11.69 -40.03
N GLY A 101 -6.44 10.73 -39.20
CA GLY A 101 -6.95 9.35 -39.21
C GLY A 101 -8.46 9.29 -38.98
N GLN A 102 -8.97 10.04 -38.00
CA GLN A 102 -10.41 10.15 -37.74
C GLN A 102 -11.16 10.69 -38.96
N ARG A 103 -10.69 11.77 -39.58
CA ARG A 103 -11.32 12.35 -40.78
C ARG A 103 -11.33 11.34 -41.94
N GLN A 104 -10.26 10.58 -42.11
CA GLN A 104 -10.19 9.53 -43.13
C GLN A 104 -11.20 8.41 -42.85
N ALA A 105 -11.30 7.94 -41.60
CA ALA A 105 -12.26 6.91 -41.21
C ALA A 105 -13.71 7.38 -41.40
N VAL A 106 -14.01 8.64 -41.07
CA VAL A 106 -15.34 9.24 -41.30
C VAL A 106 -15.66 9.29 -42.80
N ALA A 107 -14.72 9.71 -43.65
CA ALA A 107 -14.92 9.72 -45.10
C ALA A 107 -15.15 8.31 -45.68
N LEU A 108 -14.46 7.29 -45.15
CA LEU A 108 -14.69 5.89 -45.52
C LEU A 108 -16.07 5.40 -45.10
N LEU A 109 -16.54 5.78 -43.89
CA LEU A 109 -17.88 5.49 -43.43
C LEU A 109 -18.94 6.11 -44.36
N ASP A 110 -18.78 7.38 -44.71
CA ASP A 110 -19.71 8.10 -45.57
C ASP A 110 -19.80 7.47 -46.96
N THR A 111 -18.64 7.07 -47.52
CA THR A 111 -18.57 6.35 -48.80
C THR A 111 -19.27 4.99 -48.71
N ALA A 112 -18.99 4.20 -47.66
CA ALA A 112 -19.62 2.90 -47.47
C ALA A 112 -21.14 3.02 -47.27
N ARG A 113 -21.59 4.09 -46.59
CA ARG A 113 -23.00 4.37 -46.39
C ARG A 113 -23.70 4.70 -47.71
N ALA A 114 -23.11 5.58 -48.52
CA ALA A 114 -23.64 5.91 -49.84
C ALA A 114 -23.77 4.66 -50.74
N ASN A 115 -22.75 3.80 -50.74
CA ASN A 115 -22.77 2.55 -51.50
C ASN A 115 -23.87 1.58 -51.01
N ALA A 116 -24.07 1.47 -49.69
CA ALA A 116 -25.14 0.65 -49.12
C ALA A 116 -26.53 1.19 -49.48
N ASP A 117 -26.71 2.50 -49.42
CA ASP A 117 -27.97 3.16 -49.78
C ASP A 117 -28.29 3.00 -51.28
N GLU A 118 -27.28 3.12 -52.14
CA GLU A 118 -27.40 2.85 -53.58
C GLU A 118 -27.79 1.39 -53.85
N ALA A 119 -27.08 0.43 -53.23
CA ALA A 119 -27.35 -0.99 -53.41
C ALA A 119 -28.76 -1.36 -52.91
N ALA A 120 -29.22 -0.77 -51.81
CA ALA A 120 -30.58 -0.94 -51.30
C ALA A 120 -31.64 -0.38 -52.25
N ALA A 121 -31.41 0.81 -52.82
CA ALA A 121 -32.30 1.38 -53.82
C ALA A 121 -32.36 0.54 -55.10
N ASN A 122 -31.22 -0.02 -55.52
CA ASN A 122 -31.14 -0.90 -56.68
C ASN A 122 -31.88 -2.22 -56.44
N LEU A 123 -31.70 -2.85 -55.28
CA LEU A 123 -32.42 -4.07 -54.89
C LEU A 123 -33.94 -3.86 -54.94
N ARG A 124 -34.46 -2.81 -54.28
CA ARG A 124 -35.89 -2.47 -54.32
C ARG A 124 -36.42 -2.30 -55.73
N ARG A 125 -35.62 -1.71 -56.63
CA ARG A 125 -35.99 -1.53 -58.04
C ARG A 125 -36.10 -2.87 -58.76
N ILE A 126 -35.12 -3.75 -58.59
CA ILE A 126 -35.09 -5.07 -59.23
C ILE A 126 -36.20 -5.97 -58.68
N GLU A 127 -36.46 -5.95 -57.37
CA GLU A 127 -37.58 -6.66 -56.75
C GLU A 127 -38.92 -6.28 -57.38
N GLY A 128 -39.17 -4.98 -57.57
CA GLY A 128 -40.39 -4.49 -58.20
C GLY A 128 -40.53 -4.88 -59.69
N ILE A 129 -39.42 -5.03 -60.41
CA ILE A 129 -39.42 -5.48 -61.81
C ILE A 129 -39.59 -7.01 -61.87
N TYR A 130 -38.98 -7.75 -60.95
CA TYR A 130 -39.09 -9.21 -60.83
C TYR A 130 -40.52 -9.64 -60.46
N ALA A 131 -41.18 -8.89 -59.58
CA ALA A 131 -42.59 -9.12 -59.23
C ALA A 131 -43.54 -9.03 -60.45
N ARG A 132 -43.12 -8.33 -61.51
CA ARG A 132 -43.84 -8.27 -62.80
C ARG A 132 -43.36 -9.30 -63.81
N HIS A 133 -42.48 -10.22 -63.41
CA HIS A 133 -41.83 -11.23 -64.25
C HIS A 133 -41.02 -10.67 -65.44
N LEU A 134 -40.48 -9.45 -65.30
CA LEU A 134 -39.76 -8.76 -66.38
C LEU A 134 -38.22 -8.94 -66.33
N VAL A 135 -37.68 -9.61 -65.31
CA VAL A 135 -36.25 -9.90 -65.16
C VAL A 135 -36.02 -11.33 -64.69
N ALA A 136 -34.84 -11.88 -65.01
CA ALA A 136 -34.44 -13.22 -64.58
C ALA A 136 -34.17 -13.26 -63.06
N LYS A 137 -34.42 -14.41 -62.43
CA LYS A 137 -34.13 -14.63 -61.00
C LYS A 137 -32.65 -14.36 -60.66
N SER A 138 -31.73 -14.70 -61.56
CA SER A 138 -30.30 -14.43 -61.40
C SER A 138 -29.98 -12.94 -61.21
N GLU A 139 -30.76 -12.03 -61.79
CA GLU A 139 -30.57 -10.59 -61.60
C GLU A 139 -31.02 -10.12 -60.22
N LEU A 140 -32.12 -10.69 -59.69
CA LEU A 140 -32.54 -10.47 -58.31
C LEU A 140 -31.49 -10.97 -57.32
N ASP A 141 -31.02 -12.21 -57.50
CA ASP A 141 -30.01 -12.82 -56.62
C ASP A 141 -28.69 -12.01 -56.63
N ARG A 142 -28.29 -11.48 -57.80
CA ARG A 142 -27.15 -10.56 -57.94
C ARG A 142 -27.37 -9.24 -57.20
N ALA A 143 -28.55 -8.65 -57.30
CA ALA A 143 -28.88 -7.41 -56.59
C ALA A 143 -28.88 -7.61 -55.06
N GLN A 144 -29.42 -8.74 -54.59
CA GLN A 144 -29.42 -9.13 -53.19
C GLN A 144 -27.99 -9.28 -52.66
N THR A 145 -27.15 -10.05 -53.36
CA THR A 145 -25.76 -10.28 -52.97
C THR A 145 -24.96 -8.96 -52.90
N ARG A 146 -25.20 -8.03 -53.84
CA ARG A 146 -24.55 -6.71 -53.83
C ARG A 146 -25.00 -5.85 -52.66
N HIS A 147 -26.29 -5.88 -52.33
CA HIS A 147 -26.82 -5.20 -51.15
C HIS A 147 -26.17 -5.74 -49.87
N ASP A 148 -26.15 -7.05 -49.70
CA ASP A 148 -25.61 -7.68 -48.50
C ASP A 148 -24.11 -7.42 -48.35
N ALA A 149 -23.35 -7.45 -49.46
CA ALA A 149 -21.94 -7.07 -49.48
C ALA A 149 -21.72 -5.59 -49.09
N ALA A 150 -22.54 -4.67 -49.59
CA ALA A 150 -22.46 -3.25 -49.25
C ALA A 150 -22.83 -2.98 -47.78
N GLN A 151 -23.82 -3.69 -47.23
CA GLN A 151 -24.14 -3.66 -45.80
C GLN A 151 -22.99 -4.16 -44.94
N ALA A 152 -22.33 -5.25 -45.35
CA ALA A 152 -21.15 -5.77 -44.65
C ALA A 152 -19.98 -4.75 -44.68
N GLN A 153 -19.76 -4.08 -45.81
CA GLN A 153 -18.75 -3.01 -45.90
C GLN A 153 -19.07 -1.82 -44.99
N LEU A 154 -20.35 -1.42 -44.91
CA LEU A 154 -20.80 -0.37 -44.00
C LEU A 154 -20.58 -0.77 -42.53
N ALA A 155 -20.88 -2.01 -42.17
CA ALA A 155 -20.63 -2.52 -40.82
C ALA A 155 -19.14 -2.51 -40.48
N ALA A 156 -18.27 -2.93 -41.41
CA ALA A 156 -16.83 -2.90 -41.24
C ALA A 156 -16.30 -1.45 -41.09
N ALA A 157 -16.78 -0.51 -41.89
CA ALA A 157 -16.39 0.90 -41.78
C ALA A 157 -16.84 1.53 -40.46
N ARG A 158 -18.02 1.15 -39.93
CA ARG A 158 -18.48 1.60 -38.60
C ARG A 158 -17.62 1.06 -37.46
N ALA A 159 -17.07 -0.15 -37.60
CA ALA A 159 -16.20 -0.74 -36.59
C ALA A 159 -14.78 -0.15 -36.58
N GLY A 160 -14.37 0.53 -37.67
CA GLY A 160 -13.07 1.18 -37.79
C GLY A 160 -13.04 2.64 -37.31
N LEU A 161 -14.14 3.15 -36.75
CA LEU A 161 -14.27 4.47 -36.12
C LEU A 161 -14.17 4.36 -34.60
#